data_AF-A0A5B0N0L5-F1
#
_entry.id   AF-A0A5B0N0L5-F1
#
_cell.length_a   1.000
_cell.length_b   1.000
_cell.length_c   1.000
_cell.angle_alpha   90.00
_cell.angle_beta   90.00
_cell.angle_gamma   90.00
#
_symmetry.space_group_name_H-M   'P 1'
#
loop_
_entity.id
_entity.type
_entity.pdbx_description
1 polymer ?
#
loop_
_entity_poly.entity_id
_entity_poly.type
_entity_poly.pdbx_seq_one_letter_code
_entity_poly.pdbx_strand_id
1 'polypeptide(L)'
;MNTSPIPVASDNPIIPRAAANQNSFPPISPSMEAVTMDQYLEIARIKPGDDLTRGRLMMLGITHWSFFRSTSFEALVGYGFPPGTAYLLSEGVARLEDHFNRCCHP
;
A
#
# COMPACT_ATOMS: atom_id res chain seq x y z
N MET A 1 -7.33 63.94 -0.05
CA MET A 1 -8.10 62.77 -0.56
C MET A 1 -7.04 61.84 -1.15
N ASN A 2 -6.68 60.69 -0.55
CA ASN A 2 -7.47 59.45 -0.37
C ASN A 2 -7.83 58.86 -1.76
N THR A 3 -7.52 57.62 -2.19
CA THR A 3 -6.81 56.39 -1.73
C THR A 3 -6.42 55.57 -3.01
N SER A 4 -5.61 54.50 -3.08
CA SER A 4 -4.76 53.68 -2.18
C SER A 4 -3.77 52.85 -3.05
N PRO A 5 -2.78 52.10 -2.50
CA PRO A 5 -1.97 51.18 -3.31
C PRO A 5 -2.77 49.96 -3.82
N ILE A 6 -2.40 49.47 -5.00
CA ILE A 6 -3.01 48.31 -5.67
C ILE A 6 -2.62 47.02 -4.93
N PRO A 7 -3.55 46.11 -4.59
CA PRO A 7 -3.23 44.89 -3.88
C PRO A 7 -2.51 43.86 -4.76
N VAL A 8 -1.54 43.16 -4.17
CA VAL A 8 -0.87 42.01 -4.78
C VAL A 8 -1.83 40.82 -4.82
N ALA A 9 -2.45 40.60 -5.97
CA ALA A 9 -3.09 39.32 -6.29
C ALA A 9 -2.03 38.37 -6.85
N SER A 10 -1.40 37.59 -5.97
CA SER A 10 -0.56 36.46 -6.40
C SER A 10 -1.47 35.41 -7.02
N ASP A 11 -1.56 35.39 -8.35
CA ASP A 11 -2.33 34.40 -9.10
C ASP A 11 -1.73 33.00 -8.87
N ASN A 12 -2.32 32.31 -7.89
CA ASN A 12 -1.90 31.00 -7.47
C ASN A 12 -2.51 30.01 -8.47
N PRO A 13 -1.72 29.29 -9.29
CA PRO A 13 -2.26 28.50 -10.37
C PRO A 13 -3.22 27.46 -9.80
N ILE A 14 -4.50 27.57 -10.19
CA ILE A 14 -5.54 26.61 -9.83
C ILE A 14 -5.19 25.31 -10.54
N ILE A 15 -4.41 24.46 -9.88
CA ILE A 15 -4.19 23.08 -10.31
C ILE A 15 -5.57 22.44 -10.42
N PRO A 16 -6.01 22.02 -11.62
CA PRO A 16 -7.27 21.30 -11.73
C PRO A 16 -7.14 20.06 -10.86
N ARG A 17 -7.99 19.93 -9.84
CA ARG A 17 -8.07 18.72 -9.01
C ARG A 17 -8.74 17.63 -9.85
N ALA A 18 -7.98 17.13 -10.83
CA ALA A 18 -8.26 15.91 -11.56
C ALA A 18 -8.60 14.85 -10.52
N ALA A 19 -9.69 14.13 -10.75
CA ALA A 19 -10.23 13.19 -9.79
C ALA A 19 -9.26 12.02 -9.60
N ALA A 20 -8.33 12.18 -8.67
CA ALA A 20 -7.71 11.06 -8.02
C ALA A 20 -8.85 10.32 -7.32
N ASN A 21 -9.30 9.22 -7.94
CA ASN A 21 -9.91 8.11 -7.24
C ASN A 21 -8.87 7.57 -6.26
N GLN A 22 -8.71 8.30 -5.16
CA GLN A 22 -8.13 7.79 -3.94
C GLN A 22 -9.05 6.63 -3.55
N ASN A 23 -8.65 5.41 -3.88
CA ASN A 23 -9.08 4.27 -3.10
C ASN A 23 -8.62 4.58 -1.67
N SER A 24 -9.52 5.18 -0.88
CA SER A 24 -9.31 5.39 0.54
C SER A 24 -9.39 4.02 1.20
N PHE A 25 -8.29 3.28 1.06
CA PHE A 25 -8.03 2.08 1.83
C PHE A 25 -8.26 2.46 3.30
N PRO A 26 -9.13 1.75 4.05
CA PRO A 26 -9.46 2.14 5.41
C PRO A 26 -8.17 2.21 6.25
N PRO A 27 -8.08 3.13 7.23
CA PRO A 27 -6.86 3.33 7.99
C PRO A 27 -6.36 2.00 8.58
N ILE A 28 -5.07 1.72 8.39
CA ILE A 28 -4.46 0.50 8.94
C ILE A 28 -4.55 0.60 10.47
N SER A 29 -5.08 -0.44 11.11
CA SER A 29 -5.11 -0.48 12.58
C SER A 29 -3.69 -0.71 13.12
N PRO A 30 -3.32 -0.15 14.29
CA PRO A 30 -1.95 -0.28 14.81
C PRO A 30 -1.55 -1.75 15.03
N SER A 31 -2.52 -2.63 15.33
CA SER A 31 -2.30 -4.08 15.44
C SER A 31 -1.93 -4.74 14.10
N MET A 32 -2.46 -4.23 12.99
CA MET A 32 -2.14 -4.70 11.63
C MET A 32 -0.85 -4.05 11.10
N GLU A 33 -0.57 -2.81 11.47
CA GLU A 33 0.70 -2.13 11.14
C GLU A 33 1.91 -2.84 11.78
N ALA A 34 1.74 -3.35 13.00
CA ALA A 34 2.75 -4.12 13.72
C ALA A 34 3.09 -5.50 13.11
N VAL A 35 2.35 -5.95 12.09
CA VAL A 35 2.60 -7.22 11.41
C VAL A 35 3.90 -7.14 10.63
N THR A 36 4.84 -8.03 10.95
CA THR A 36 6.13 -8.09 10.27
C THR A 36 6.00 -8.65 8.85
N MET A 37 6.97 -8.38 8.00
CA MET A 37 7.00 -8.94 6.65
C MET A 37 6.97 -10.47 6.64
N ASP A 38 7.63 -11.11 7.62
CA ASP A 38 7.64 -12.56 7.80
C ASP A 38 6.25 -13.11 8.15
N GLN A 39 5.57 -12.50 9.13
CA GLN A 39 4.19 -12.86 9.50
C GLN A 39 3.23 -12.65 8.33
N TYR A 40 3.44 -11.59 7.55
CA TYR A 40 2.66 -11.36 6.34
C TYR A 40 2.84 -12.45 5.29
N LEU A 41 4.07 -12.89 5.02
CA LEU A 41 4.35 -13.98 4.08
C LEU A 41 3.68 -15.30 4.52
N GLU A 42 3.66 -15.59 5.83
CA GLU A 42 2.93 -16.74 6.38
C GLU A 42 1.41 -16.66 6.13
N ILE A 43 0.80 -15.49 6.36
CA ILE A 43 -0.62 -15.21 6.09
C ILE A 43 -0.93 -15.30 4.57
N ALA A 44 0.00 -14.83 3.73
CA ALA A 44 -0.03 -14.99 2.29
C ALA A 44 0.16 -16.45 1.82
N ARG A 45 0.45 -17.41 2.73
CA ARG A 45 0.78 -18.83 2.46
C ARG A 45 2.09 -19.03 1.68
N ILE A 46 2.98 -18.05 1.71
CA ILE A 46 4.34 -18.14 1.15
C ILE A 46 5.22 -18.82 2.21
N LYS A 47 5.95 -19.86 1.81
CA LYS A 47 6.73 -20.67 2.75
C LYS A 47 7.90 -19.85 3.32
N PRO A 48 8.32 -20.08 4.57
CA PRO A 48 9.41 -19.33 5.17
C PRO A 48 10.75 -19.48 4.40
N GLY A 49 10.96 -20.60 3.71
CA GLY A 49 12.12 -20.84 2.83
C GLY A 49 11.92 -20.47 1.34
N ASP A 50 11.00 -19.55 1.02
CA ASP A 50 10.88 -19.02 -0.35
C ASP A 50 11.94 -17.91 -0.58
N ASP A 51 13.20 -18.34 -0.73
CA ASP A 51 14.36 -17.44 -0.88
C ASP A 51 14.28 -16.58 -2.15
N LEU A 52 13.60 -17.05 -3.19
CA LEU A 52 13.35 -16.27 -4.41
C LEU A 52 12.45 -15.08 -4.13
N THR A 53 11.33 -15.28 -3.43
CA THR A 53 10.42 -14.20 -3.05
C THR A 53 11.10 -13.23 -2.09
N ARG A 54 11.78 -13.74 -1.04
CA ARG A 54 12.50 -12.90 -0.07
C ARG A 54 13.63 -12.10 -0.71
N GLY A 55 14.45 -12.74 -1.56
CA GLY A 55 15.51 -12.07 -2.31
C GLY A 55 14.98 -10.99 -3.24
N ARG A 56 13.81 -11.21 -3.87
CA ARG A 56 13.15 -10.19 -4.70
C ARG A 56 12.65 -9.01 -3.87
N LEU A 57 12.06 -9.25 -2.70
CA LEU A 57 11.64 -8.18 -1.77
C LEU A 57 12.82 -7.33 -1.30
N MET A 58 13.93 -7.97 -0.93
CA MET A 58 15.16 -7.29 -0.53
C MET A 58 15.75 -6.47 -1.69
N MET A 59 15.78 -7.01 -2.91
CA MET A 59 16.26 -6.31 -4.11
C MET A 59 15.41 -5.08 -4.47
N LEU A 60 14.11 -5.13 -4.21
CA LEU A 60 13.17 -4.02 -4.45
C LEU A 60 13.06 -3.06 -3.26
N GLY A 61 13.74 -3.33 -2.13
CA GLY A 61 13.65 -2.53 -0.91
C GLY A 61 12.28 -2.60 -0.20
N ILE A 62 11.48 -3.62 -0.47
CA ILE A 62 10.14 -3.77 0.11
C ILE A 62 10.25 -4.35 1.53
N THR A 63 10.16 -3.48 2.53
CA THR A 63 10.31 -3.84 3.96
C THR A 63 8.99 -4.05 4.70
N HIS A 64 7.88 -3.49 4.20
CA HIS A 64 6.55 -3.58 4.82
C HIS A 64 5.48 -4.11 3.85
N TRP A 65 4.57 -4.91 4.40
CA TRP A 65 3.46 -5.53 3.65
C TRP A 65 2.46 -4.52 3.09
N SER A 66 2.36 -3.33 3.69
CA SER A 66 1.44 -2.27 3.26
C SER A 66 1.70 -1.80 1.82
N PHE A 67 2.89 -2.06 1.28
CA PHE A 67 3.19 -1.91 -0.15
C PHE A 67 2.22 -2.69 -1.04
N PHE A 68 1.90 -3.95 -0.70
CA PHE A 68 1.03 -4.80 -1.52
C PHE A 68 -0.41 -4.31 -1.55
N ARG A 69 -0.87 -3.64 -0.48
CA ARG A 69 -2.20 -3.05 -0.40
C ARG A 69 -2.42 -1.96 -1.46
N SER A 70 -1.37 -1.21 -1.76
CA SER A 70 -1.36 -0.13 -2.75
C SER A 70 -0.86 -0.56 -4.15
N THR A 71 -0.51 -1.83 -4.34
CA THR A 71 0.14 -2.31 -5.58
C THR A 71 -0.75 -3.33 -6.30
N SER A 72 -1.00 -3.11 -7.59
CA SER A 72 -1.79 -4.05 -8.40
C SER A 72 -1.04 -5.36 -8.67
N PHE A 73 -1.79 -6.44 -8.90
CA PHE A 73 -1.25 -7.73 -9.34
C PHE A 73 -0.31 -7.59 -10.56
N GLU A 74 -0.71 -6.79 -11.55
CA GLU A 74 0.06 -6.53 -12.77
C GLU A 74 1.39 -5.81 -12.48
N ALA A 75 1.39 -4.87 -11.52
CA ALA A 75 2.61 -4.21 -11.08
C ALA A 75 3.54 -5.20 -10.35
N LEU A 76 3.03 -6.12 -9.53
CA LEU A 76 3.84 -7.18 -8.92
C LEU A 76 4.48 -8.11 -9.97
N VAL A 77 3.74 -8.50 -11.01
CA VAL A 77 4.30 -9.25 -12.14
C VAL A 77 5.36 -8.43 -12.88
N GLY A 78 5.12 -7.13 -13.12
CA GLY A 78 6.09 -6.19 -13.70
C GLY A 78 7.35 -6.01 -12.84
N TYR A 79 7.22 -6.07 -11.51
CA TYR A 79 8.33 -6.12 -10.57
C TYR A 79 9.05 -7.47 -10.54
N GLY A 80 8.67 -8.45 -11.35
CA GLY A 80 9.34 -9.73 -11.49
C GLY A 80 8.95 -10.79 -10.47
N PHE A 81 7.81 -10.62 -9.77
CA PHE A 81 7.23 -11.74 -9.01
C PHE A 81 6.55 -12.72 -9.98
N PRO A 82 6.72 -14.05 -9.82
CA PRO A 82 5.95 -15.04 -10.57
C PRO A 82 4.44 -14.81 -10.38
N PRO A 83 3.58 -15.04 -11.39
CA PRO A 83 2.14 -14.80 -11.28
C PRO A 83 1.48 -15.49 -10.06
N GLY A 84 1.90 -16.69 -9.70
CA GLY A 84 1.43 -17.36 -8.47
C GLY A 84 1.81 -16.60 -7.20
N THR A 85 3.06 -16.14 -7.08
CA THR A 85 3.53 -15.34 -5.95
C THR A 85 2.84 -13.97 -5.90
N ALA A 86 2.70 -13.30 -7.06
CA ALA A 86 1.98 -12.03 -7.15
C ALA A 86 0.51 -12.18 -6.68
N TYR A 87 -0.16 -13.27 -7.06
CA TYR A 87 -1.51 -13.58 -6.59
C TYR A 87 -1.55 -13.81 -5.07
N LEU A 88 -0.64 -14.62 -4.52
CA LEU A 88 -0.54 -14.85 -3.07
C LEU A 88 -0.23 -13.56 -2.29
N LEU A 89 0.60 -12.68 -2.84
CA LEU A 89 0.92 -11.36 -2.25
C LEU A 89 -0.26 -10.39 -2.33
N SER A 90 -1.11 -10.45 -3.35
CA SER A 90 -2.36 -9.65 -3.40
C SER A 90 -3.43 -10.23 -2.46
N GLU A 91 -3.64 -11.55 -2.47
CA GLU A 91 -4.63 -12.21 -1.61
C GLU A 91 -4.24 -12.18 -0.13
N GLY A 92 -2.94 -12.14 0.18
CA GLY A 92 -2.39 -11.97 1.53
C GLY A 92 -2.92 -10.72 2.24
N VAL A 93 -3.14 -9.62 1.51
CA VAL A 93 -3.72 -8.39 2.05
C VAL A 93 -5.16 -8.64 2.51
N ALA A 94 -5.99 -9.27 1.68
CA ALA A 94 -7.37 -9.58 2.01
C ALA A 94 -7.48 -10.57 3.19
N ARG A 95 -6.59 -11.56 3.25
CA ARG A 95 -6.50 -12.50 4.38
C ARG A 95 -6.05 -11.82 5.67
N LEU A 96 -5.15 -10.84 5.58
CA LEU A 96 -4.72 -10.03 6.71
C LEU A 96 -5.90 -9.19 7.23
N GLU A 97 -6.60 -8.49 6.34
CA GLU A 97 -7.77 -7.69 6.70
C GLU A 97 -8.88 -8.54 7.33
N ASP A 98 -9.18 -9.72 6.78
CA ASP A 98 -10.16 -10.66 7.36
C ASP A 98 -9.71 -11.22 8.72
N HIS A 99 -8.43 -11.56 8.89
CA HIS A 99 -7.88 -12.04 10.16
C HIS A 99 -8.09 -11.02 11.30
N PHE A 100 -7.72 -9.76 11.07
CA PHE A 100 -7.90 -8.70 12.06
C PHE A 100 -9.37 -8.29 12.25
N ASN A 101 -10.17 -8.28 11.18
CA ASN A 101 -11.61 -7.97 11.28
C ASN A 101 -12.37 -9.02 12.12
N ARG A 102 -12.01 -10.30 12.02
CA ARG A 102 -12.56 -11.37 12.88
C ARG A 102 -12.12 -11.26 14.34
N CYS A 103 -10.88 -10.84 14.60
CA CYS A 103 -10.38 -10.63 15.96
C CYS A 103 -10.96 -9.38 16.65
N CYS A 104 -11.61 -8.49 15.91
CA CYS A 104 -12.23 -7.26 16.44
C CYS A 104 -13.76 -7.31 16.59
N HIS A 105 -14.38 -8.51 16.59
CA HIS A 105 -15.77 -8.67 17.02
C HIS A 105 -15.85 -8.94 18.54
N PRO A 106 -16.39 -8.01 19.36
CA PRO A 106 -16.76 -8.28 20.75
C PRO A 106 -18.07 -9.08 20.86
#